data_AF-A0A829WV60-F1
#
_entry.id   AF-A0A829WV60-F1
#
_cell.length_a   1.000
_cell.length_b   1.000
_cell.length_c   1.000
_cell.angle_alpha   90.00
_cell.angle_beta   90.00
_cell.angle_gamma   90.00
#
_symmetry.space_group_name_H-M   'P 1'
#
loop_
_entity.id
_entity.type
_entity.pdbx_description
1 polymer ?
#
loop_
_entity_poly.entity_id
_entity_poly.type
_entity_poly.pdbx_seq_one_letter_code
_entity_poly.pdbx_strand_id
1 'polypeptide(L)'
;MKIPSSTRRNFTAGLLGSASFWMYGGHKVWADALQSESAQSYKPKYFNHEEWLFLNAACARIFPADAHGPDAALLGAPEFIDRQMDTPYGHGELWYMSGPFKEGAPNLGYQLSLPPRDLYRQAIAAADAYVRDHHQGQTFAQLPIPEQIALLKVFEQGKMALGAVPAHTFFEQLRQNTLEGVFSDPLYGGNKGLAGWTLLGFPGARADFMDWVNQKGAPYPFGPVSISGETA
;
A
#
# COMPACT_ATOMS: atom_id res chain seq x y z
N MET A 1 33.56 8.07 -10.88
CA MET A 1 33.06 6.69 -10.80
C MET A 1 31.54 6.79 -10.72
N LYS A 2 30.83 6.45 -11.81
CA LYS A 2 29.37 6.66 -11.92
C LYS A 2 28.65 5.46 -11.29
N ILE A 3 27.83 5.70 -10.26
CA ILE A 3 26.94 4.71 -9.67
C ILE A 3 25.72 4.59 -10.61
N PRO A 4 25.37 3.41 -11.13
CA PRO A 4 24.19 3.27 -11.97
C PRO A 4 22.92 3.33 -11.09
N SER A 5 22.02 4.28 -11.37
CA SER A 5 20.70 4.35 -10.76
C SER A 5 19.76 3.32 -11.41
N SER A 6 19.43 2.25 -10.71
CA SER A 6 18.35 1.33 -11.10
C SER A 6 17.06 1.71 -10.38
N THR A 7 16.36 2.73 -10.88
CA THR A 7 14.99 3.03 -10.46
C THR A 7 14.02 2.25 -11.36
N ARG A 8 12.85 1.88 -10.85
CA ARG A 8 11.72 1.19 -11.53
C ARG A 8 11.22 1.83 -12.84
N ARG A 9 11.87 2.87 -13.37
CA ARG A 9 11.42 3.66 -14.54
C ARG A 9 11.87 3.14 -15.90
N ASN A 10 12.77 2.15 -15.99
CA ASN A 10 13.22 1.63 -17.29
C ASN A 10 13.16 0.10 -17.32
N PHE A 11 12.19 -0.47 -18.04
CA PHE A 11 12.31 -1.86 -18.49
C PHE A 11 11.58 -2.11 -19.81
N THR A 12 12.33 -2.09 -20.92
CA THR A 12 12.34 -3.18 -21.91
C THR A 12 13.72 -3.25 -22.56
N ALA A 13 14.40 -4.39 -22.40
CA ALA A 13 15.20 -5.10 -23.42
C ALA A 13 16.26 -6.02 -22.77
N GLY A 14 16.07 -7.33 -22.95
CA GLY A 14 17.10 -8.21 -23.54
C GLY A 14 18.30 -8.69 -22.71
N LEU A 15 18.29 -10.02 -22.50
CA LEU A 15 19.42 -10.97 -22.51
C LEU A 15 20.28 -11.23 -21.25
N LEU A 16 20.16 -12.48 -20.81
CA LEU A 16 21.21 -13.49 -20.55
C LEU A 16 22.42 -13.12 -19.67
N GLY A 17 22.40 -13.71 -18.48
CA GLY A 17 23.53 -14.49 -17.97
C GLY A 17 24.75 -13.72 -17.47
N SER A 18 24.77 -13.45 -16.16
CA SER A 18 25.94 -13.70 -15.30
C SER A 18 25.55 -13.44 -13.85
N ALA A 19 25.59 -14.50 -13.05
CA ALA A 19 25.71 -14.38 -11.61
C ALA A 19 27.00 -13.61 -11.26
N SER A 20 27.00 -12.94 -10.11
CA SER A 20 28.13 -12.22 -9.49
C SER A 20 28.22 -10.73 -9.82
N PHE A 21 27.35 -9.90 -9.22
CA PHE A 21 27.76 -8.52 -8.94
C PHE A 21 27.11 -7.83 -7.72
N TRP A 22 26.08 -8.39 -7.08
CA TRP A 22 25.29 -7.59 -6.13
C TRP A 22 25.34 -8.14 -4.69
N MET A 23 26.55 -8.20 -4.15
CA MET A 23 26.77 -8.10 -2.70
C MET A 23 27.18 -6.65 -2.38
N TYR A 24 26.26 -5.69 -2.53
CA TYR A 24 26.41 -4.37 -1.92
C TYR A 24 25.45 -4.28 -0.73
N GLY A 25 25.99 -4.35 0.47
CA GLY A 25 25.30 -4.54 1.75
C GLY A 25 24.37 -3.42 2.22
N GLY A 26 23.96 -2.50 1.35
CA GLY A 26 22.99 -1.44 1.71
C GLY A 26 21.56 -1.97 1.85
N HIS A 27 21.18 -2.96 1.04
CA HIS A 27 19.79 -3.43 0.98
C HIS A 27 19.41 -4.55 1.97
N LYS A 28 20.32 -5.03 2.82
CA LYS A 28 19.93 -5.90 3.94
C LYS A 28 19.71 -5.12 5.23
N VAL A 29 20.55 -4.11 5.46
CA VAL A 29 20.54 -3.29 6.69
C VAL A 29 19.23 -2.54 6.88
N TRP A 30 18.68 -1.92 5.84
CA TRP A 30 17.38 -1.25 5.91
C TRP A 30 16.19 -2.21 6.14
N ALA A 31 16.23 -3.43 5.58
CA ALA A 31 15.15 -4.41 5.75
C ALA A 31 15.17 -4.98 7.17
N ASP A 32 16.36 -5.29 7.69
CA ASP A 32 16.55 -5.75 9.07
C ASP A 32 16.19 -4.63 10.08
N ALA A 33 16.53 -3.37 9.77
CA ALA A 33 16.15 -2.21 10.59
C ALA A 33 14.63 -2.00 10.60
N LEU A 34 13.97 -2.02 9.44
CA LEU A 34 12.51 -1.96 9.34
C LEU A 34 11.84 -3.13 10.04
N GLN A 35 12.43 -4.33 10.00
CA GLN A 35 11.92 -5.47 10.74
C GLN A 35 12.02 -5.24 12.26
N SER A 36 13.10 -4.62 12.73
CA SER A 36 13.27 -4.24 14.14
C SER A 36 12.34 -3.10 14.58
N GLU A 37 12.05 -2.14 13.70
CA GLU A 37 11.14 -1.02 13.98
C GLU A 37 9.67 -1.45 13.89
N SER A 38 9.35 -2.37 12.97
CA SER A 38 8.06 -3.07 12.93
C SER A 38 7.79 -3.90 14.19
N ALA A 39 8.84 -4.23 14.98
CA ALA A 39 8.69 -4.95 16.24
C ALA A 39 8.00 -4.13 17.33
N GLN A 40 7.87 -2.80 17.18
CA GLN A 40 6.80 -2.07 17.86
C GLN A 40 5.47 -2.41 17.18
N SER A 41 4.83 -3.47 17.67
CA SER A 41 3.57 -3.95 17.12
C SER A 41 2.48 -2.89 17.30
N TYR A 42 2.20 -2.14 16.23
CA TYR A 42 1.05 -1.27 16.16
C TYR A 42 -0.22 -2.07 16.47
N LYS A 43 -1.12 -1.49 17.28
CA LYS A 43 -2.43 -2.06 17.58
C LYS A 43 -3.47 -1.27 16.79
N PRO A 44 -4.23 -1.91 15.87
CA PRO A 44 -5.26 -1.22 15.13
C PRO A 44 -6.33 -0.69 16.08
N LYS A 45 -6.85 0.50 15.76
CA LYS A 45 -7.94 1.15 16.50
C LYS A 45 -9.28 0.89 15.84
N TYR A 46 -9.32 0.88 14.51
CA TYR A 46 -10.56 0.69 13.77
C TYR A 46 -10.84 -0.77 13.43
N PHE A 47 -9.84 -1.44 12.85
CA PHE A 47 -9.96 -2.84 12.44
C PHE A 47 -9.86 -3.78 13.63
N ASN A 48 -10.72 -4.80 13.66
CA ASN A 48 -10.59 -5.89 14.61
C ASN A 48 -9.43 -6.83 14.21
N HIS A 49 -9.17 -7.86 15.02
CA HIS A 49 -8.05 -8.77 14.77
C HIS A 49 -8.14 -9.49 13.42
N GLU A 50 -9.31 -10.04 13.04
CA GLU A 50 -9.48 -10.76 11.77
C GLU A 50 -9.33 -9.81 10.57
N GLU A 51 -9.95 -8.63 10.65
CA GLU A 51 -9.87 -7.60 9.61
C GLU A 51 -8.45 -7.07 9.44
N TRP A 52 -7.71 -6.95 10.54
CA TRP A 52 -6.31 -6.56 10.51
C TRP A 52 -5.45 -7.62 9.80
N LEU A 53 -5.66 -8.90 10.08
CA LEU A 53 -4.95 -9.98 9.39
C LEU A 53 -5.27 -9.98 7.88
N PHE A 54 -6.55 -9.79 7.52
CA PHE A 54 -6.97 -9.61 6.13
C PHE A 54 -6.19 -8.47 5.48
N LEU A 55 -6.20 -7.29 6.10
CA LEU A 55 -5.61 -6.07 5.55
C LEU A 55 -4.10 -6.21 5.35
N ASN A 56 -3.40 -6.80 6.31
CA ASN A 56 -1.96 -7.08 6.20
C ASN A 56 -1.66 -8.01 5.02
N ALA A 57 -2.38 -9.14 4.94
CA ALA A 57 -2.20 -10.09 3.85
C ALA A 57 -2.48 -9.44 2.50
N ALA A 58 -3.59 -8.71 2.37
CA ALA A 58 -4.01 -8.12 1.10
C ALA A 58 -3.04 -7.00 0.64
N CYS A 59 -2.63 -6.11 1.55
CA CYS A 59 -1.64 -5.06 1.24
C CYS A 59 -0.33 -5.68 0.75
N ALA A 60 0.17 -6.72 1.42
CA ALA A 60 1.39 -7.42 1.04
C ALA A 60 1.28 -8.21 -0.28
N ARG A 61 0.07 -8.39 -0.84
CA ARG A 61 -0.13 -8.92 -2.21
C ARG A 61 -0.25 -7.80 -3.24
N ILE A 62 -0.79 -6.65 -2.87
CA ILE A 62 -0.89 -5.47 -3.74
C ILE A 62 0.49 -4.86 -4.01
N PHE A 63 1.32 -4.73 -2.98
CA PHE A 63 2.70 -4.31 -3.09
C PHE A 63 3.60 -5.36 -2.41
N PRO A 64 4.01 -6.40 -3.15
CA PRO A 64 4.81 -7.48 -2.60
C PRO A 64 6.28 -7.08 -2.43
N ALA A 65 6.96 -7.78 -1.53
CA ALA A 65 8.40 -7.68 -1.38
C ALA A 65 9.09 -8.21 -2.65
N ASP A 66 10.15 -7.54 -3.06
CA ASP A 66 10.94 -7.92 -4.23
C ASP A 66 12.43 -7.64 -3.98
N ALA A 67 13.25 -7.76 -5.03
CA ALA A 67 14.69 -7.47 -4.94
C ALA A 67 15.01 -6.01 -4.57
N HIS A 68 14.02 -5.11 -4.65
CA HIS A 68 14.18 -3.68 -4.45
C HIS A 68 13.60 -3.18 -3.13
N GLY A 69 12.84 -3.98 -2.38
CA GLY A 69 12.32 -3.53 -1.09
C GLY A 69 11.33 -4.48 -0.43
N PRO A 70 10.93 -4.13 0.80
CA PRO A 70 9.93 -4.87 1.56
C PRO A 70 8.52 -4.71 0.99
N ASP A 71 7.59 -5.54 1.46
CA ASP A 71 6.18 -5.45 1.09
C ASP A 71 5.47 -4.28 1.80
N ALA A 72 4.24 -3.97 1.35
CA ALA A 72 3.43 -2.91 1.96
C ALA A 72 3.10 -3.14 3.43
N ALA A 73 3.04 -4.38 3.92
CA ALA A 73 2.75 -4.63 5.34
C ALA A 73 3.94 -4.21 6.21
N LEU A 74 5.16 -4.57 5.82
CA LEU A 74 6.39 -4.13 6.47
C LEU A 74 6.60 -2.60 6.36
N LEU A 75 6.18 -1.99 5.25
CA LEU A 75 6.21 -0.54 5.07
C LEU A 75 5.15 0.21 5.90
N GLY A 76 4.26 -0.49 6.61
CA GLY A 76 3.24 0.13 7.47
C GLY A 76 1.98 0.59 6.73
N ALA A 77 1.76 0.16 5.48
CA ALA A 77 0.55 0.56 4.75
C ALA A 77 -0.76 0.17 5.47
N PRO A 78 -0.90 -1.01 6.11
CA PRO A 78 -2.08 -1.33 6.92
C PRO A 78 -2.31 -0.34 8.08
N GLU A 79 -1.23 0.12 8.74
CA GLU A 79 -1.31 1.10 9.83
C GLU A 79 -1.76 2.46 9.31
N PHE A 80 -1.25 2.90 8.17
CA PHE A 80 -1.75 4.09 7.49
C PHE A 80 -3.27 3.99 7.25
N ILE A 81 -3.73 2.88 6.67
CA ILE A 81 -5.14 2.66 6.36
C ILE A 81 -5.99 2.71 7.64
N ASP A 82 -5.60 2.00 8.71
CA ASP A 82 -6.34 2.01 9.99
C ASP A 82 -6.47 3.42 10.56
N ARG A 83 -5.38 4.19 10.57
CA ARG A 83 -5.38 5.59 11.02
C ARG A 83 -6.31 6.46 10.18
N GLN A 84 -6.39 6.24 8.86
CA GLN A 84 -7.28 7.00 7.98
C GLN A 84 -8.77 6.75 8.28
N MET A 85 -9.15 5.59 8.84
CA MET A 85 -10.56 5.24 9.07
C MET A 85 -11.24 6.11 10.14
N ASP A 86 -10.48 6.74 11.02
CA ASP A 86 -10.97 7.69 12.04
C ASP A 86 -10.68 9.17 11.70
N THR A 87 -10.41 9.47 10.43
CA THR A 87 -10.29 10.84 9.91
C THR A 87 -11.57 11.27 9.17
N PRO A 88 -11.76 12.58 8.84
CA PRO A 88 -12.88 13.02 8.00
C PRO A 88 -13.01 12.26 6.67
N TYR A 89 -11.89 11.80 6.09
CA TYR A 89 -11.91 10.92 4.92
C TYR A 89 -12.61 9.59 5.23
N GLY A 90 -12.19 8.88 6.29
CA GLY A 90 -12.77 7.59 6.68
C GLY A 90 -14.25 7.68 7.03
N HIS A 91 -14.68 8.80 7.59
CA HIS A 91 -16.08 9.13 7.88
C HIS A 91 -16.89 9.59 6.65
N GLY A 92 -16.25 9.84 5.50
CA GLY A 92 -16.90 10.36 4.30
C GLY A 92 -17.33 11.83 4.40
N GLU A 93 -16.82 12.59 5.37
CA GLU A 93 -17.14 14.02 5.57
C GLU A 93 -16.65 14.91 4.44
N LEU A 94 -15.67 14.42 3.66
CA LEU A 94 -15.13 15.11 2.49
C LEU A 94 -15.96 14.82 1.22
N TRP A 95 -16.99 13.98 1.31
CA TRP A 95 -17.78 13.49 0.18
C TRP A 95 -19.24 13.94 0.29
N TYR A 96 -19.95 13.97 -0.84
CA TYR A 96 -21.40 14.15 -0.83
C TYR A 96 -22.08 12.83 -0.50
N MET A 97 -22.48 12.65 0.76
CA MET A 97 -23.10 11.43 1.28
C MET A 97 -24.60 11.55 1.55
N SER A 98 -25.24 12.56 0.96
CA SER A 98 -26.69 12.76 1.06
C SER A 98 -27.39 12.08 -0.11
N GLY A 99 -28.40 11.27 0.19
CA GLY A 99 -29.24 10.66 -0.84
C GLY A 99 -30.08 11.71 -1.61
N PRO A 100 -30.70 11.32 -2.74
CA PRO A 100 -30.69 9.98 -3.33
C PRO A 100 -29.40 9.70 -4.11
N PHE A 101 -28.81 8.51 -3.89
CA PHE A 101 -27.68 8.03 -4.68
C PHE A 101 -28.16 7.49 -6.03
N LYS A 102 -27.48 7.87 -7.11
CA LYS A 102 -27.77 7.40 -8.46
C LYS A 102 -26.48 6.91 -9.10
N GLU A 103 -26.57 5.78 -9.79
CA GLU A 103 -25.47 5.29 -10.61
C GLU A 103 -25.26 6.26 -11.79
N GLY A 104 -24.04 6.78 -11.89
CA GLY A 104 -23.60 7.69 -12.92
C GLY A 104 -22.58 7.03 -13.85
N ALA A 105 -21.98 7.84 -14.72
CA ALA A 105 -20.91 7.35 -15.58
C ALA A 105 -19.69 6.91 -14.73
N PRO A 106 -18.94 5.85 -15.10
CA PRO A 106 -17.84 5.32 -14.29
C PRO A 106 -16.72 6.32 -13.97
N ASN A 107 -16.58 7.37 -14.76
CA ASN A 107 -15.56 8.41 -14.61
C ASN A 107 -15.93 9.51 -13.59
N LEU A 108 -17.07 9.40 -12.89
CA LEU A 108 -17.52 10.37 -11.88
C LEU A 108 -17.01 10.05 -10.46
N GLY A 109 -15.99 9.19 -10.34
CA GLY A 109 -15.38 8.84 -9.06
C GLY A 109 -16.24 7.90 -8.23
N TYR A 110 -16.15 8.04 -6.91
CA TYR A 110 -16.85 7.18 -5.94
C TYR A 110 -18.36 7.47 -5.91
N GLN A 111 -19.18 6.42 -6.02
CA GLN A 111 -20.63 6.56 -6.21
C GLN A 111 -21.47 5.77 -5.20
N LEU A 112 -20.84 5.03 -4.28
CA LEU A 112 -21.57 4.26 -3.28
C LEU A 112 -22.02 5.14 -2.12
N SER A 113 -23.08 4.74 -1.45
CA SER A 113 -23.58 5.37 -0.22
C SER A 113 -22.80 4.99 1.03
N LEU A 114 -21.59 4.46 0.87
CA LEU A 114 -20.77 3.91 1.95
C LEU A 114 -19.53 4.78 2.14
N PRO A 115 -19.26 5.34 3.32
CA PRO A 115 -17.96 5.95 3.59
C PRO A 115 -16.85 4.88 3.55
N PRO A 116 -15.57 5.26 3.37
CA PRO A 116 -14.47 4.29 3.24
C PRO A 116 -14.47 3.26 4.36
N ARG A 117 -14.69 3.71 5.61
CA ARG A 117 -14.68 2.82 6.78
C ARG A 117 -15.71 1.69 6.65
N ASP A 118 -16.94 2.03 6.29
CA ASP A 118 -18.04 1.07 6.18
C ASP A 118 -17.85 0.14 4.99
N LEU A 119 -17.30 0.68 3.89
CA LEU A 119 -16.90 -0.11 2.73
C LEU A 119 -15.89 -1.19 3.13
N TYR A 120 -14.84 -0.84 3.90
CA TYR A 120 -13.86 -1.84 4.35
C TYR A 120 -14.48 -2.91 5.26
N ARG A 121 -15.28 -2.51 6.26
CA ARG A 121 -15.98 -3.44 7.16
C ARG A 121 -16.82 -4.45 6.38
N GLN A 122 -17.66 -3.96 5.47
CA GLN A 122 -18.58 -4.82 4.72
C GLN A 122 -17.85 -5.71 3.73
N ALA A 123 -16.87 -5.17 3.00
CA ALA A 123 -16.14 -5.92 1.99
C ALA A 123 -15.26 -7.02 2.61
N ILE A 124 -14.54 -6.73 3.71
CA ILE A 124 -13.72 -7.72 4.39
C ILE A 124 -14.59 -8.83 4.97
N ALA A 125 -15.68 -8.49 5.67
CA ALA A 125 -16.59 -9.48 6.23
C ALA A 125 -17.18 -10.40 5.16
N ALA A 126 -17.59 -9.85 4.01
CA ALA A 126 -18.12 -10.62 2.89
C ALA A 126 -17.04 -11.49 2.21
N ALA A 127 -15.82 -10.97 2.07
CA ALA A 127 -14.71 -11.74 1.51
C ALA A 127 -14.34 -12.93 2.40
N ASP A 128 -14.21 -12.72 3.71
CA ASP A 128 -13.93 -13.81 4.65
C ASP A 128 -15.10 -14.80 4.76
N ALA A 129 -16.35 -14.35 4.64
CA ALA A 129 -17.49 -15.27 4.54
C ALA A 129 -17.39 -16.16 3.30
N TYR A 130 -17.11 -15.57 2.12
CA TYR A 130 -16.91 -16.33 0.90
C TYR A 130 -15.78 -17.37 1.04
N VAL A 131 -14.65 -16.97 1.61
CA VAL A 131 -13.51 -17.89 1.82
C VAL A 131 -13.89 -19.00 2.79
N ARG A 132 -14.57 -18.69 3.90
CA ARG A 132 -15.00 -19.71 4.87
C ARG A 132 -15.89 -20.78 4.23
N ASP A 133 -16.80 -20.36 3.35
CA ASP A 133 -17.72 -21.28 2.66
C ASP A 133 -17.01 -22.21 1.65
N HIS A 134 -15.91 -21.75 1.04
CA HIS A 134 -15.24 -22.46 -0.06
C HIS A 134 -13.90 -23.11 0.33
N HIS A 135 -13.30 -22.71 1.46
CA HIS A 135 -11.96 -23.12 1.90
C HIS A 135 -11.99 -23.66 3.33
N GLN A 136 -12.94 -24.56 3.64
CA GLN A 136 -12.97 -25.33 4.88
C GLN A 136 -12.97 -24.45 6.16
N GLY A 137 -13.67 -23.32 6.13
CA GLY A 137 -13.76 -22.41 7.27
C GLY A 137 -12.53 -21.53 7.50
N GLN A 138 -11.57 -21.48 6.56
CA GLN A 138 -10.45 -20.55 6.61
C GLN A 138 -10.89 -19.10 6.32
N THR A 139 -10.12 -18.12 6.81
CA THR A 139 -10.21 -16.73 6.37
C THR A 139 -9.25 -16.44 5.21
N PHE A 140 -9.42 -15.32 4.52
CA PHE A 140 -8.55 -14.92 3.42
C PHE A 140 -7.07 -14.91 3.82
N ALA A 141 -6.75 -14.40 5.02
CA ALA A 141 -5.38 -14.30 5.51
C ALA A 141 -4.73 -15.67 5.76
N GLN A 142 -5.54 -16.72 5.95
CA GLN A 142 -5.09 -18.09 6.18
C GLN A 142 -4.85 -18.87 4.88
N LEU A 143 -5.35 -18.36 3.74
CA LEU A 143 -5.15 -18.99 2.44
C LEU A 143 -3.67 -19.00 2.04
N PRO A 144 -3.22 -20.01 1.27
CA PRO A 144 -1.92 -19.96 0.61
C PRO A 144 -1.79 -18.70 -0.27
N ILE A 145 -0.58 -18.16 -0.38
CA ILE A 145 -0.30 -16.92 -1.14
C ILE A 145 -0.87 -16.96 -2.58
N PRO A 146 -0.73 -18.06 -3.36
CA PRO A 146 -1.30 -18.11 -4.71
C PRO A 146 -2.84 -17.96 -4.72
N GLU A 147 -3.53 -18.48 -3.71
CA GLU A 147 -4.99 -18.37 -3.57
C GLU A 147 -5.41 -16.97 -3.12
N GLN A 148 -4.64 -16.34 -2.22
CA GLN A 148 -4.84 -14.92 -1.88
C GLN A 148 -4.78 -14.03 -3.13
N ILE A 149 -3.74 -14.23 -3.96
CA ILE A 149 -3.56 -13.48 -5.22
C ILE A 149 -4.70 -13.77 -6.20
N ALA A 150 -5.11 -15.04 -6.33
CA ALA A 150 -6.20 -15.42 -7.21
C ALA A 150 -7.51 -14.73 -6.81
N LEU A 151 -7.84 -14.69 -5.52
CA LEU A 151 -9.04 -14.01 -5.04
C LEU A 151 -8.98 -12.49 -5.25
N LEU A 152 -7.83 -11.85 -4.97
CA LEU A 152 -7.66 -10.43 -5.26
C LEU A 152 -7.83 -10.09 -6.75
N LYS A 153 -7.37 -10.96 -7.65
CA LYS A 153 -7.61 -10.82 -9.10
C LYS A 153 -9.09 -10.97 -9.47
N VAL A 154 -9.85 -11.80 -8.76
CA VAL A 154 -11.31 -11.89 -8.93
C VAL A 154 -11.98 -10.58 -8.51
N PHE A 155 -11.50 -9.96 -7.42
CA PHE A 155 -11.99 -8.65 -7.00
C PHE A 155 -11.64 -7.56 -8.01
N GLU A 156 -10.39 -7.50 -8.47
CA GLU A 156 -9.91 -6.62 -9.54
C GLU A 156 -10.76 -6.73 -10.81
N GLN A 157 -11.21 -7.94 -11.17
CA GLN A 157 -12.03 -8.15 -12.37
C GLN A 157 -13.53 -7.87 -12.14
N GLY A 158 -13.94 -7.53 -10.91
CA GLY A 158 -15.35 -7.32 -10.56
C GLY A 158 -16.21 -8.58 -10.71
N LYS A 159 -15.62 -9.77 -10.70
CA LYS A 159 -16.32 -11.05 -10.93
C LYS A 159 -17.03 -11.60 -9.69
N MET A 160 -17.09 -10.80 -8.62
CA MET A 160 -17.74 -11.15 -7.36
C MET A 160 -18.45 -9.92 -6.78
N ALA A 161 -19.56 -10.15 -6.07
CA ALA A 161 -20.18 -9.15 -5.21
C ALA A 161 -19.81 -9.44 -3.75
N LEU A 162 -19.42 -8.41 -2.99
CA LEU A 162 -19.11 -8.49 -1.57
C LEU A 162 -20.27 -7.89 -0.78
N GLY A 163 -21.45 -8.49 -0.93
CA GLY A 163 -22.71 -7.94 -0.42
C GLY A 163 -23.12 -6.66 -1.16
N ALA A 164 -23.26 -5.55 -0.44
CA ALA A 164 -23.58 -4.24 -1.01
C ALA A 164 -22.37 -3.55 -1.69
N VAL A 165 -21.17 -4.12 -1.56
CA VAL A 165 -19.93 -3.57 -2.12
C VAL A 165 -19.56 -4.33 -3.40
N PRO A 166 -19.49 -3.67 -4.57
CA PRO A 166 -18.89 -4.27 -5.77
C PRO A 166 -17.41 -4.58 -5.51
N ALA A 167 -16.96 -5.80 -5.81
CA ALA A 167 -15.59 -6.21 -5.47
C ALA A 167 -14.51 -5.37 -6.16
N HIS A 168 -14.77 -4.90 -7.39
CA HIS A 168 -13.87 -3.98 -8.10
C HIS A 168 -13.68 -2.67 -7.33
N THR A 169 -14.76 -2.08 -6.82
CA THR A 169 -14.70 -0.85 -6.04
C THR A 169 -13.89 -1.03 -4.76
N PHE A 170 -14.08 -2.16 -4.06
CA PHE A 170 -13.26 -2.48 -2.89
C PHE A 170 -11.79 -2.66 -3.25
N PHE A 171 -11.49 -3.42 -4.31
CA PHE A 171 -10.12 -3.66 -4.75
C PHE A 171 -9.41 -2.35 -5.09
N GLU A 172 -10.03 -1.46 -5.87
CA GLU A 172 -9.44 -0.18 -6.23
C GLU A 172 -9.23 0.73 -5.01
N GLN A 173 -10.19 0.75 -4.07
CA GLN A 173 -10.05 1.52 -2.84
C GLN A 173 -8.88 1.00 -1.98
N LEU A 174 -8.79 -0.33 -1.82
CA LEU A 174 -7.70 -0.99 -1.11
C LEU A 174 -6.36 -0.72 -1.79
N ARG A 175 -6.27 -0.90 -3.11
CA ARG A 175 -5.07 -0.67 -3.90
C ARG A 175 -4.61 0.78 -3.81
N GLN A 176 -5.53 1.74 -3.89
CA GLN A 176 -5.21 3.16 -3.74
C GLN A 176 -4.62 3.43 -2.35
N ASN A 177 -5.31 3.02 -1.28
CA ASN A 177 -4.87 3.32 0.07
C ASN A 177 -3.58 2.56 0.46
N THR A 178 -3.34 1.37 -0.11
CA THR A 178 -2.05 0.66 0.04
C THR A 178 -0.92 1.49 -0.56
N LEU A 179 -1.08 2.02 -1.79
CA LEU A 179 -0.05 2.83 -2.42
C LEU A 179 0.14 4.18 -1.71
N GLU A 180 -0.94 4.82 -1.25
CA GLU A 180 -0.85 6.01 -0.41
C GLU A 180 -0.11 5.70 0.90
N GLY A 181 -0.38 4.57 1.54
CA GLY A 181 0.37 4.15 2.73
C GLY A 181 1.84 3.84 2.46
N VAL A 182 2.19 3.34 1.28
CA VAL A 182 3.60 3.08 0.91
C VAL A 182 4.36 4.37 0.60
N PHE A 183 3.70 5.39 0.04
CA PHE A 183 4.39 6.56 -0.52
C PHE A 183 4.03 7.91 0.14
N SER A 184 3.20 7.93 1.17
CA SER A 184 2.95 9.16 1.97
C SER A 184 4.05 9.39 3.00
N ASP A 185 4.02 10.53 3.68
CA ASP A 185 4.96 10.81 4.77
C ASP A 185 4.79 9.80 5.93
N PRO A 186 5.89 9.29 6.54
CA PRO A 186 5.82 8.35 7.66
C PRO A 186 5.01 8.84 8.87
N LEU A 187 4.85 10.16 9.01
CA LEU A 187 4.00 10.78 10.02
C LEU A 187 2.58 10.18 10.06
N TYR A 188 2.07 9.74 8.91
CA TYR A 188 0.73 9.15 8.78
C TYR A 188 0.66 7.64 9.08
N GLY A 189 1.78 7.02 9.48
CA GLY A 189 1.86 5.61 9.93
C GLY A 189 2.31 4.60 8.86
N GLY A 190 2.40 5.04 7.60
CA GLY A 190 2.94 4.26 6.49
C GLY A 190 4.40 4.58 6.19
N ASN A 191 4.89 4.20 5.03
CA ASN A 191 6.24 4.50 4.50
C ASN A 191 7.37 4.42 5.55
N LYS A 192 7.34 3.40 6.43
CA LYS A 192 8.28 3.29 7.56
C LYS A 192 9.74 3.38 7.08
N GLY A 193 10.57 4.07 7.86
CA GLY A 193 11.97 4.35 7.53
C GLY A 193 12.15 5.09 6.20
N LEU A 194 11.13 5.81 5.73
CA LEU A 194 11.10 6.52 4.44
C LEU A 194 11.42 5.61 3.24
N ALA A 195 11.17 4.31 3.36
CA ALA A 195 11.67 3.32 2.41
C ALA A 195 10.99 3.41 1.03
N GLY A 196 9.71 3.74 0.97
CA GLY A 196 9.00 4.03 -0.29
C GLY A 196 9.56 5.27 -0.98
N TRP A 197 9.96 6.30 -0.24
CA TRP A 197 10.61 7.49 -0.81
C TRP A 197 12.03 7.19 -1.29
N THR A 198 12.79 6.43 -0.51
CA THR A 198 14.13 5.93 -0.89
C THR A 198 14.06 5.14 -2.19
N LEU A 199 13.07 4.25 -2.33
CA LEU A 199 12.84 3.47 -3.55
C LEU A 199 12.58 4.34 -4.79
N LEU A 200 11.84 5.45 -4.63
CA LEU A 200 11.55 6.38 -5.72
C LEU A 200 12.68 7.38 -6.00
N GLY A 201 13.65 7.50 -5.09
CA GLY A 201 14.60 8.62 -5.08
C GLY A 201 13.90 9.96 -4.80
N PHE A 202 12.80 9.94 -4.06
CA PHE A 202 12.08 11.15 -3.67
C PHE A 202 12.79 11.80 -2.46
N PRO A 203 13.14 13.09 -2.54
CA PRO A 203 13.94 13.78 -1.51
C PRO A 203 13.17 14.10 -0.21
N GLY A 204 11.86 13.85 -0.17
CA GLY A 204 11.00 14.15 0.97
C GLY A 204 10.61 15.63 1.09
N ALA A 205 10.11 16.02 2.26
CA ALA A 205 9.57 17.34 2.58
C ALA A 205 10.69 18.38 2.89
N ARG A 206 11.69 18.48 2.02
CA ARG A 206 12.78 19.46 2.18
C ARG A 206 12.28 20.88 1.88
N ALA A 207 12.63 21.81 2.76
CA ALA A 207 12.17 23.20 2.69
C ALA A 207 12.71 23.98 1.47
N ASP A 208 13.89 23.62 0.97
CA ASP A 208 14.48 24.26 -0.21
C ASP A 208 14.97 23.21 -1.22
N PHE A 209 14.47 23.35 -2.45
CA PHE A 209 14.83 22.52 -3.61
C PHE A 209 15.16 23.38 -4.84
N MET A 210 15.20 24.72 -4.71
CA MET A 210 15.23 25.64 -5.85
C MET A 210 16.50 25.47 -6.69
N ASP A 211 17.64 25.24 -6.04
CA ASP A 211 18.92 24.99 -6.72
C ASP A 211 18.95 23.67 -7.52
N TRP A 212 18.00 22.76 -7.27
CA TRP A 212 17.97 21.43 -7.88
C TRP A 212 16.94 21.27 -9.00
N VAL A 213 16.07 22.25 -9.24
CA VAL A 213 15.01 22.19 -10.28
C VAL A 213 15.60 22.05 -11.69
N ASN A 214 16.73 22.71 -11.97
CA ASN A 214 17.31 22.80 -13.32
C ASN A 214 18.49 21.86 -13.57
N GLN A 215 18.57 20.74 -12.85
CA GLN A 215 19.72 19.82 -12.91
C GLN A 215 19.61 18.72 -13.98
N LYS A 216 18.67 18.85 -14.93
CA LYS A 216 18.48 17.93 -16.08
C LYS A 216 18.39 16.44 -15.66
N GLY A 217 17.67 16.17 -14.57
CA GLY A 217 17.47 14.82 -14.05
C GLY A 217 18.66 14.24 -13.26
N ALA A 218 19.63 15.08 -12.86
CA ALA A 218 20.69 14.63 -11.97
C ALA A 218 20.11 14.06 -10.65
N PRO A 219 20.63 12.91 -10.16
CA PRO A 219 20.19 12.34 -8.90
C PRO A 219 20.39 13.32 -7.75
N TYR A 220 19.36 13.51 -6.93
CA TYR A 220 19.48 14.32 -5.72
C TYR A 220 20.44 13.63 -4.74
N PRO A 221 21.43 14.35 -4.16
CA PRO A 221 22.55 13.73 -3.46
C PRO A 221 22.22 13.29 -2.02
N PHE A 222 21.11 13.74 -1.44
CA PHE A 222 20.74 13.44 -0.05
C PHE A 222 19.53 12.52 0.04
N GLY A 223 19.45 11.74 1.12
CA GLY A 223 18.31 10.88 1.41
C GLY A 223 17.01 11.66 1.68
N PRO A 224 15.86 10.97 1.73
CA PRO A 224 14.58 11.57 2.07
C PRO A 224 14.54 12.18 3.48
N VAL A 225 13.69 13.19 3.66
CA VAL A 225 13.38 13.80 4.97
C VAL A 225 11.87 13.90 5.17
N SER A 226 11.33 13.35 6.25
CA SER A 226 9.92 13.49 6.65
C SER A 226 9.62 14.93 7.10
N ILE A 227 8.34 15.32 7.04
CA ILE A 227 7.79 16.52 7.71
C ILE A 227 8.17 16.55 9.21
N SER A 228 8.27 15.39 9.85
CA SER A 228 8.68 15.26 11.26
C SER A 228 10.18 15.52 11.50
N GLY A 229 10.99 15.54 10.45
CA GLY A 229 12.45 15.63 10.51
C GLY A 229 13.18 14.29 10.48
N GLU A 230 12.48 13.14 10.47
CA GLU A 230 13.08 11.81 10.25
C GLU A 230 13.85 11.77 8.93
N THR A 231 14.99 11.05 8.90
CA THR A 231 15.84 10.88 7.72
C THR A 231 16.25 9.41 7.53
N ALA A 232 16.37 8.95 6.28
CA ALA A 232 16.87 7.61 5.95
C ALA A 232 18.39 7.57 5.72
#